data_AF-A0A957BM99-F1
#
_entry.id   AF-A0A957BM99-F1
#
_cell.length_a   1.000
_cell.length_b   1.000
_cell.length_c   1.000
_cell.angle_alpha   90.00
_cell.angle_beta   90.00
_cell.angle_gamma   90.00
#
_symmetry.space_group_name_H-M   'P 1'
#
loop_
_entity.id
_entity.type
_entity.pdbx_description
1 polymer ?
#
loop_
_entity_poly.entity_id
_entity_poly.type
_entity_poly.pdbx_seq_one_letter_code
_entity_poly.pdbx_strand_id
1 'polypeptide(L)'
;GWLQGDVLAAQIDYWKNHLRGAPTLLELPLDKPRPNSKTIVGQRQPVRLDKPTVDGLQAVARQEGATLFMATLAAFKALLARYTGQDSVVVGSPVANRNRAEIEGLVGFFVNTLALHTDVSDAPTFRQLLARVKEGALGAYDHQDVPFEKLVEELQPERSLNYNPIFQTLFALETAVRS
;
A
#
# COMPACT_ATOMS: atom_id res chain seq x y z
N GLY A 1 20.66 -10.79 -14.05
CA GLY A 1 19.66 -10.91 -12.96
C GLY A 1 18.32 -11.24 -13.57
N TRP A 2 17.47 -12.02 -12.90
CA TRP A 2 16.22 -12.55 -13.46
C TRP A 2 15.19 -11.47 -13.90
N LEU A 3 15.22 -10.29 -13.27
CA LEU A 3 14.40 -9.13 -13.66
C LEU A 3 15.04 -8.35 -14.82
N GLN A 4 15.09 -8.95 -16.02
CA GLN A 4 15.64 -8.35 -17.23
C GLN A 4 14.79 -8.70 -18.46
N GLY A 5 14.89 -7.88 -19.51
CA GLY A 5 14.17 -8.10 -20.77
C GLY A 5 12.66 -8.22 -20.56
N ASP A 6 12.06 -9.25 -21.15
CA ASP A 6 10.61 -9.47 -21.17
C ASP A 6 9.98 -9.65 -19.77
N VAL A 7 10.73 -10.23 -18.82
CA VAL A 7 10.25 -10.43 -17.44
C VAL A 7 10.07 -9.09 -16.73
N LEU A 8 11.04 -8.17 -16.88
CA LEU A 8 10.92 -6.83 -16.33
C LEU A 8 9.79 -6.05 -17.00
N ALA A 9 9.65 -6.18 -18.33
CA ALA A 9 8.57 -5.51 -19.06
C ALA A 9 7.19 -5.95 -18.57
N ALA A 10 6.95 -7.26 -18.46
CA ALA A 10 5.69 -7.81 -17.95
C ALA A 10 5.37 -7.33 -16.52
N GLN A 11 6.40 -7.25 -15.67
CA GLN A 11 6.28 -6.75 -14.31
C GLN A 11 5.89 -5.27 -14.27
N ILE A 12 6.53 -4.43 -15.08
CA ILE A 12 6.17 -3.01 -15.21
C ILE A 12 4.76 -2.83 -15.79
N ASP A 13 4.36 -3.65 -16.76
CA ASP A 13 3.04 -3.59 -17.37
C ASP A 13 1.92 -3.92 -16.37
N TYR A 14 2.14 -4.88 -15.47
CA TYR A 14 1.24 -5.12 -14.34
C TYR A 14 1.07 -3.84 -13.52
N TRP A 15 2.17 -3.18 -13.12
CA TRP A 15 2.10 -1.98 -12.28
C TRP A 15 1.44 -0.79 -12.98
N LYS A 16 1.70 -0.60 -14.28
CA LYS A 16 1.01 0.41 -15.10
C LYS A 16 -0.49 0.18 -15.13
N ASN A 17 -0.92 -1.07 -15.21
CA ASN A 17 -2.34 -1.42 -15.18
C ASN A 17 -2.93 -1.29 -13.76
N HIS A 18 -2.23 -1.77 -12.74
CA HIS A 18 -2.67 -1.68 -11.34
C HIS A 18 -2.87 -0.23 -10.89
N LEU A 19 -1.98 0.68 -11.31
CA LEU A 19 -2.00 2.10 -10.93
C LEU A 19 -2.77 2.98 -11.93
N ARG A 20 -3.44 2.38 -12.91
CA ARG A 20 -4.28 3.13 -13.86
C ARG A 20 -5.44 3.80 -13.12
N GLY A 21 -5.62 5.10 -13.35
CA GLY A 21 -6.68 5.89 -12.70
C GLY A 21 -6.42 6.15 -11.21
N ALA A 22 -5.24 5.82 -10.69
CA ALA A 22 -4.85 6.18 -9.35
C ALA A 22 -4.77 7.71 -9.20
N PRO A 23 -5.26 8.28 -8.08
CA PRO A 23 -5.16 9.71 -7.84
C PRO A 23 -3.69 10.10 -7.65
N THR A 24 -3.33 11.28 -8.17
CA THR A 24 -1.98 11.83 -7.97
C THR A 24 -1.74 12.23 -6.51
N LEU A 25 -2.81 12.64 -5.81
CA LEU A 25 -2.79 13.13 -4.44
C LEU A 25 -3.98 12.57 -3.65
N LEU A 26 -3.71 12.08 -2.44
CA LEU A 26 -4.72 11.80 -1.44
C LEU A 26 -5.13 13.10 -0.74
N GLU A 27 -6.37 13.52 -0.94
CA GLU A 27 -6.92 14.81 -0.48
C GLU A 27 -7.45 14.72 0.96
N LEU A 28 -6.56 14.35 1.89
CA LEU A 28 -6.92 14.32 3.31
C LEU A 28 -7.29 15.73 3.78
N PRO A 29 -8.34 15.87 4.61
CA PRO A 29 -8.67 17.15 5.23
C PRO A 29 -7.49 17.60 6.11
N LEU A 30 -6.97 18.79 5.83
CA LEU A 30 -5.83 19.37 6.55
C LEU A 30 -6.31 20.52 7.44
N ASP A 31 -5.78 20.58 8.66
CA ASP A 31 -6.06 21.69 9.59
C ASP A 31 -5.38 23.01 9.16
N LYS A 32 -4.34 22.92 8.31
CA LYS A 32 -3.52 24.04 7.82
C LYS A 32 -3.16 23.83 6.35
N PRO A 33 -2.89 24.91 5.59
CA PRO A 33 -2.39 24.80 4.22
C PRO A 33 -1.13 23.92 4.14
N ARG A 34 -1.04 23.10 3.09
CA ARG A 34 0.15 22.28 2.84
C ARG A 34 1.36 23.19 2.59
N PRO A 35 2.52 22.95 3.24
CA PRO A 35 3.74 23.71 2.98
C PRO A 35 4.25 23.51 1.54
N ASN A 36 5.00 24.49 1.04
CA ASN A 36 5.65 24.48 -0.30
C ASN A 36 6.86 23.54 -0.39
N SER A 37 7.16 22.80 0.67
CA SER A 37 8.18 21.75 0.69
C SER A 37 7.82 20.70 1.74
N LYS A 38 8.10 19.43 1.42
CA LYS A 38 7.88 18.31 2.36
C LYS A 38 8.71 18.52 3.64
N THR A 39 8.05 18.38 4.79
CA THR A 39 8.70 18.32 6.10
C THR A 39 8.64 16.91 6.67
N ILE A 40 9.56 16.59 7.59
CA ILE A 40 9.59 15.30 8.31
C ILE A 40 9.15 15.43 9.77
N VAL A 41 8.59 16.59 10.13
CA VAL A 41 8.08 16.85 11.48
C VAL A 41 6.74 16.15 11.64
N GLY A 42 6.61 15.29 12.65
CA GLY A 42 5.37 14.55 12.93
C GLY A 42 5.26 14.13 14.38
N GLN A 43 4.08 13.69 14.77
CA GLN A 43 3.78 13.13 16.09
C GLN A 43 3.22 11.71 15.92
N ARG A 44 3.32 10.88 16.96
CA ARG A 44 2.70 9.56 17.02
C ARG A 44 1.51 9.61 17.97
N GLN A 45 0.35 9.15 17.51
CA GLN A 45 -0.84 8.98 18.34
C GLN A 45 -1.21 7.49 18.38
N PRO A 46 -0.97 6.79 19.50
CA PRO A 46 -1.34 5.39 19.61
C PRO A 46 -2.86 5.25 19.72
N VAL A 47 -3.42 4.30 18.96
CA VAL A 47 -4.82 3.89 19.03
C VAL A 47 -4.86 2.41 19.41
N ARG A 48 -5.74 2.03 20.34
CA ARG A 48 -5.92 0.64 20.76
C ARG A 48 -7.26 0.13 20.24
N LEU A 49 -7.22 -0.95 19.48
CA LEU A 49 -8.40 -1.74 19.15
C LEU A 49 -8.62 -2.76 20.25
N ASP A 50 -9.86 -2.89 20.72
CA ASP A 50 -10.19 -3.90 21.72
C ASP A 50 -10.12 -5.31 21.12
N LYS A 51 -9.98 -6.31 22.00
CA LYS A 51 -9.85 -7.70 21.57
C LYS A 51 -11.06 -8.19 20.75
N PRO A 52 -12.32 -7.89 21.12
CA PRO A 52 -13.47 -8.27 20.32
C PRO A 52 -13.43 -7.72 18.89
N THR A 53 -12.99 -6.46 18.69
CA THR A 53 -12.85 -5.87 17.35
C THR A 53 -11.80 -6.60 16.53
N VAL A 54 -10.64 -6.89 17.12
CA VAL A 54 -9.56 -7.61 16.43
C VAL A 54 -9.98 -9.04 16.08
N ASP A 55 -10.62 -9.74 17.01
CA ASP A 55 -11.10 -11.11 16.79
C ASP A 55 -12.19 -11.14 15.69
N GLY A 56 -13.07 -10.15 15.64
CA GLY A 56 -14.06 -9.97 14.58
C GLY A 56 -13.42 -9.74 13.19
N LEU A 57 -12.41 -8.86 13.11
CA LEU A 57 -11.66 -8.64 11.86
C LEU A 57 -10.94 -9.91 11.39
N GLN A 58 -10.33 -10.66 12.32
CA GLN A 58 -9.70 -11.94 11.99
C GLN A 58 -10.73 -12.97 11.49
N ALA A 59 -11.92 -13.02 12.08
CA ALA A 59 -12.97 -13.94 11.66
C ALA A 59 -13.44 -13.63 10.23
N VAL A 60 -13.69 -12.36 9.92
CA VAL A 60 -14.07 -11.92 8.56
C VAL A 60 -12.96 -12.21 7.56
N ALA A 61 -11.70 -11.90 7.90
CA ALA A 61 -10.55 -12.20 7.04
C ALA A 61 -10.50 -13.69 6.69
N ARG A 62 -10.63 -14.58 7.69
CA ARG A 62 -10.62 -16.03 7.49
C ARG A 62 -11.79 -16.51 6.63
N GLN A 63 -12.99 -15.99 6.85
CA GLN A 63 -14.17 -16.35 6.05
C GLN A 63 -14.00 -15.99 4.57
N GLU A 64 -13.33 -14.88 4.26
CA GLU A 64 -13.07 -14.42 2.89
C GLU A 64 -11.75 -14.97 2.29
N GLY A 65 -11.06 -15.87 3.02
CA GLY A 65 -9.74 -16.37 2.64
C GLY A 65 -8.70 -15.26 2.45
N ALA A 66 -8.82 -14.19 3.23
CA ALA A 66 -7.91 -13.05 3.28
C ALA A 66 -7.03 -13.10 4.54
N THR A 67 -5.93 -12.37 4.52
CA THR A 67 -5.05 -12.23 5.70
C THR A 67 -5.55 -11.12 6.62
N LEU A 68 -5.07 -11.11 7.87
CA LEU A 68 -5.33 -10.00 8.79
C LEU A 68 -4.81 -8.66 8.22
N PHE A 69 -3.67 -8.69 7.52
CA PHE A 69 -3.13 -7.52 6.81
C PHE A 69 -4.12 -6.98 5.78
N MET A 70 -4.69 -7.84 4.93
CA MET A 70 -5.67 -7.42 3.92
C MET A 70 -6.93 -6.83 4.56
N ALA A 71 -7.43 -7.43 5.64
CA ALA A 71 -8.60 -6.93 6.36
C ALA A 71 -8.36 -5.57 7.03
N THR A 72 -7.22 -5.38 7.69
CA THR A 72 -6.89 -4.10 8.32
C THR A 72 -6.53 -3.02 7.29
N LEU A 73 -5.88 -3.38 6.19
CA LEU A 73 -5.65 -2.49 5.05
C LEU A 73 -6.96 -2.05 4.41
N ALA A 74 -7.92 -2.96 4.23
CA ALA A 74 -9.26 -2.62 3.72
C ALA A 74 -9.99 -1.64 4.66
N ALA A 75 -9.93 -1.86 5.97
CA ALA A 75 -10.49 -0.93 6.95
C ALA A 75 -9.79 0.45 6.88
N PHE A 76 -8.47 0.48 6.73
CA PHE A 76 -7.71 1.72 6.58
C PHE A 76 -8.09 2.46 5.29
N LYS A 77 -8.17 1.76 4.15
CA LYS A 77 -8.58 2.35 2.87
C LYS A 77 -10.01 2.88 2.90
N ALA A 78 -10.93 2.18 3.57
CA ALA A 78 -12.30 2.67 3.79
C ALA A 78 -12.30 3.97 4.62
N LEU A 79 -11.45 4.06 5.65
CA LEU A 79 -11.30 5.27 6.44
C LEU A 79 -10.80 6.45 5.60
N LEU A 80 -9.75 6.22 4.80
CA LEU A 80 -9.19 7.24 3.90
C LEU A 80 -10.25 7.74 2.90
N ALA A 81 -10.95 6.83 2.23
CA ALA A 81 -12.01 7.15 1.29
C ALA A 81 -13.13 7.99 1.92
N ARG A 82 -13.53 7.66 3.16
CA ARG A 82 -14.56 8.42 3.90
C ARG A 82 -14.09 9.83 4.27
N TYR A 83 -12.81 10.03 4.55
CA TYR A 83 -12.27 11.35 4.88
C TYR A 83 -12.04 12.22 3.64
N THR A 84 -11.64 11.61 2.53
CA THR A 84 -11.28 12.36 1.32
C THR A 84 -12.44 12.50 0.35
N GLY A 85 -13.44 11.62 0.41
CA GLY A 85 -14.50 11.52 -0.60
C GLY A 85 -14.02 10.98 -1.95
N GLN A 86 -12.79 10.44 -2.03
CA GLN A 86 -12.22 9.94 -3.28
C GLN A 86 -12.70 8.52 -3.58
N ASP A 87 -12.98 8.27 -4.87
CA ASP A 87 -13.42 6.98 -5.41
C ASP A 87 -12.29 5.96 -5.54
N SER A 88 -11.04 6.36 -5.35
CA SER A 88 -9.91 5.44 -5.31
C SER A 88 -8.81 5.95 -4.39
N VAL A 89 -8.02 5.03 -3.84
CA VAL A 89 -6.93 5.35 -2.92
C VAL A 89 -5.69 4.51 -3.20
N VAL A 90 -4.51 5.12 -3.03
CA VAL A 90 -3.22 4.41 -3.07
C VAL A 90 -2.57 4.46 -1.70
N VAL A 91 -2.21 3.29 -1.19
CA VAL A 91 -1.50 3.14 0.10
C VAL A 91 -0.19 2.43 -0.16
N GLY A 92 0.92 3.03 0.29
CA GLY A 92 2.21 2.35 0.28
C GLY A 92 2.27 1.29 1.38
N SER A 93 2.83 0.13 1.09
CA SER A 93 3.09 -0.93 2.08
C SER A 93 4.53 -1.42 1.96
N PRO A 94 5.35 -1.31 3.02
CA PRO A 94 6.68 -1.91 3.00
C PRO A 94 6.55 -3.43 2.98
N VAL A 95 7.39 -4.08 2.19
CA VAL A 95 7.54 -5.54 2.14
C VAL A 95 9.01 -5.89 2.27
N ALA A 96 9.29 -6.94 3.03
CA ALA A 96 10.64 -7.46 3.17
C ALA A 96 10.96 -8.32 1.95
N ASN A 97 11.99 -7.96 1.18
CA ASN A 97 12.35 -8.69 -0.04
C ASN A 97 13.20 -9.94 0.27
N ARG A 98 12.69 -10.83 1.13
CA ARG A 98 13.42 -12.01 1.66
C ARG A 98 13.56 -13.18 0.68
N ASN A 99 13.04 -13.06 -0.55
CA ASN A 99 12.97 -14.17 -1.50
C ASN A 99 14.26 -14.44 -2.30
N ARG A 100 15.41 -13.92 -1.88
CA ARG A 100 16.70 -14.25 -2.51
C ARG A 100 17.69 -14.75 -1.46
N ALA A 101 17.95 -16.06 -1.49
CA ALA A 101 19.04 -16.68 -0.72
C ALA A 101 20.42 -16.06 -1.05
N GLU A 102 20.55 -15.42 -2.22
CA GLU A 102 21.79 -14.75 -2.66
C GLU A 102 22.13 -13.46 -1.89
N ILE A 103 21.19 -12.89 -1.12
CA ILE A 103 21.39 -11.65 -0.34
C ILE A 103 21.42 -11.87 1.18
N GLU A 104 21.44 -13.12 1.66
CA GLU A 104 21.56 -13.45 3.09
C GLU A 104 22.90 -13.01 3.73
N GLY A 105 23.88 -12.56 2.94
CA GLY A 105 25.19 -12.09 3.41
C GLY A 105 25.50 -10.61 3.20
N LEU A 106 24.60 -9.82 2.61
CA LEU A 106 24.84 -8.41 2.30
C LEU A 106 24.18 -7.51 3.34
N VAL A 107 24.98 -6.72 4.06
CA VAL A 107 24.46 -5.67 4.96
C VAL A 107 23.87 -4.55 4.09
N GLY A 108 22.54 -4.49 4.00
CA GLY A 108 21.79 -3.46 3.26
C GLY A 108 20.27 -3.55 3.54
N PHE A 109 19.56 -2.42 3.51
CA PHE A 109 18.10 -2.37 3.74
C PHE A 109 17.34 -2.92 2.51
N PHE A 110 16.91 -4.18 2.54
CA PHE A 110 16.13 -4.82 1.46
C PHE A 110 14.61 -4.68 1.61
N VAL A 111 14.14 -3.50 2.02
CA VAL A 111 12.71 -3.19 2.09
C VAL A 111 12.31 -2.55 0.76
N ASN A 112 11.39 -3.19 0.04
CA ASN A 112 10.71 -2.55 -1.09
C ASN A 112 9.37 -1.98 -0.60
N THR A 113 8.81 -1.00 -1.29
CA THR A 113 7.48 -0.46 -0.97
C THR A 113 6.52 -0.70 -2.13
N LEU A 114 5.42 -1.39 -1.86
CA LEU A 114 4.38 -1.65 -2.86
C LEU A 114 3.33 -0.54 -2.82
N ALA A 115 2.96 -0.01 -3.99
CA ALA A 115 1.89 0.96 -4.13
C ALA A 115 0.55 0.25 -4.37
N LEU A 116 -0.24 0.09 -3.33
CA LEU A 116 -1.48 -0.68 -3.37
C LEU A 116 -2.66 0.23 -3.72
N HIS A 117 -3.02 0.30 -4.99
CA HIS A 117 -4.20 1.02 -5.47
C HIS A 117 -5.47 0.19 -5.26
N THR A 118 -6.57 0.85 -4.87
CA THR A 118 -7.88 0.22 -4.75
C THR A 118 -8.96 1.21 -5.13
N ASP A 119 -9.82 0.76 -6.04
CA ASP A 119 -11.08 1.39 -6.36
C ASP A 119 -12.11 1.13 -5.25
N VAL A 120 -12.63 2.21 -4.69
CA VAL A 120 -13.63 2.25 -3.61
C VAL A 120 -14.94 2.89 -4.07
N SER A 121 -15.08 3.18 -5.37
CA SER A 121 -16.31 3.65 -6.00
C SER A 121 -17.47 2.66 -5.83
N ASP A 122 -18.68 3.16 -6.04
CA ASP A 122 -19.96 2.45 -5.89
C ASP A 122 -20.31 2.01 -4.46
N ALA A 123 -19.64 2.60 -3.45
CA ALA A 123 -19.88 2.34 -2.04
C ALA A 123 -19.94 0.83 -1.69
N PRO A 124 -18.83 0.09 -1.93
CA PRO A 124 -18.83 -1.35 -1.76
C PRO A 124 -19.09 -1.74 -0.31
N THR A 125 -19.74 -2.89 -0.12
CA THR A 125 -19.75 -3.53 1.20
C THR A 125 -18.32 -3.84 1.65
N PHE A 126 -18.10 -3.98 2.95
CA PHE A 126 -16.77 -4.30 3.46
C PHE A 126 -16.19 -5.59 2.85
N ARG A 127 -17.01 -6.62 2.62
CA ARG A 127 -16.55 -7.88 2.00
C ARG A 127 -16.12 -7.67 0.54
N GLN A 128 -16.86 -6.86 -0.22
CA GLN A 128 -16.45 -6.49 -1.59
C GLN A 128 -15.15 -5.69 -1.60
N LEU A 129 -15.00 -4.73 -0.68
CA LEU A 129 -13.75 -3.98 -0.54
C LEU A 129 -12.58 -4.90 -0.16
N LEU A 130 -12.80 -5.82 0.79
CA LEU A 130 -11.80 -6.80 1.19
C LEU A 130 -11.39 -7.70 0.02
N ALA A 131 -12.33 -8.11 -0.83
CA ALA A 131 -12.04 -8.87 -2.04
C ALA A 131 -11.15 -8.07 -3.01
N ARG A 132 -11.49 -6.79 -3.28
CA ARG A 132 -10.67 -5.89 -4.12
C ARG A 132 -9.26 -5.70 -3.54
N VAL A 133 -9.15 -5.50 -2.23
CA VAL A 133 -7.85 -5.35 -1.55
C VAL A 133 -7.04 -6.64 -1.59
N LYS A 134 -7.67 -7.81 -1.41
CA LYS A 134 -7.01 -9.12 -1.51
C LYS A 134 -6.44 -9.33 -2.91
N GLU A 135 -7.25 -9.09 -3.95
CA GLU A 135 -6.80 -9.21 -5.35
C GLU A 135 -5.61 -8.29 -5.64
N GLY A 136 -5.73 -7.01 -5.30
CA GLY A 136 -4.66 -6.03 -5.52
C GLY A 136 -3.38 -6.35 -4.72
N ALA A 137 -3.51 -6.86 -3.48
CA ALA A 137 -2.36 -7.25 -2.67
C ALA A 137 -1.67 -8.51 -3.21
N LEU A 138 -2.41 -9.53 -3.64
CA LEU A 138 -1.83 -10.74 -4.23
C LEU A 138 -1.10 -10.42 -5.53
N GLY A 139 -1.73 -9.67 -6.44
CA GLY A 139 -1.06 -9.21 -7.65
C GLY A 139 0.19 -8.38 -7.35
N ALA A 140 0.13 -7.48 -6.35
CA ALA A 140 1.30 -6.71 -5.95
C ALA A 140 2.43 -7.59 -5.37
N TYR A 141 2.11 -8.67 -4.67
CA TYR A 141 3.10 -9.62 -4.16
C TYR A 141 3.75 -10.44 -5.29
N ASP A 142 2.99 -10.85 -6.30
CA ASP A 142 3.53 -11.54 -7.48
C ASP A 142 4.48 -10.63 -8.31
N HIS A 143 4.39 -9.31 -8.08
CA HIS A 143 5.18 -8.30 -8.78
C HIS A 143 6.08 -7.44 -7.87
N GLN A 144 6.38 -7.95 -6.67
CA GLN A 144 7.10 -7.20 -5.63
C GLN A 144 8.59 -6.95 -5.92
N ASP A 145 9.13 -7.60 -6.96
CA ASP A 145 10.54 -7.51 -7.34
C ASP A 145 10.91 -6.19 -8.02
N VAL A 146 9.93 -5.44 -8.54
CA VAL A 146 10.15 -4.12 -9.11
C VAL A 146 10.43 -3.11 -8.00
N PRO A 147 11.62 -2.49 -7.94
CA PRO A 147 11.91 -1.46 -6.95
C PRO A 147 10.98 -0.26 -7.11
N PHE A 148 10.54 0.33 -6.00
CA PHE A 148 9.67 1.51 -6.02
C PHE A 148 10.26 2.67 -6.83
N GLU A 149 11.56 2.91 -6.72
CA GLU A 149 12.26 3.97 -7.47
C GLU A 149 12.15 3.71 -8.98
N LYS A 150 12.32 2.45 -9.41
CA LYS A 150 12.19 2.06 -10.81
C LYS A 150 10.76 2.24 -11.29
N LEU A 151 9.77 1.94 -10.44
CA LEU A 151 8.36 2.17 -10.76
C LEU A 151 8.06 3.67 -10.96
N VAL A 152 8.62 4.55 -10.13
CA VAL A 152 8.50 6.00 -10.30
C VAL A 152 9.14 6.48 -11.60
N GLU A 153 10.31 5.94 -11.97
CA GLU A 153 10.98 6.24 -13.24
C GLU A 153 10.13 5.86 -14.45
N GLU A 154 9.49 4.68 -14.42
CA GLU A 154 8.70 4.15 -15.54
C GLU A 154 7.31 4.80 -15.66
N LEU A 155 6.70 5.19 -14.53
CA LEU A 155 5.39 5.85 -14.52
C LEU A 155 5.47 7.35 -14.77
N GLN A 156 6.61 7.97 -14.51
CA GLN A 156 6.83 9.42 -14.61
C GLN A 156 5.65 10.25 -14.06
N PRO A 157 5.21 10.02 -12.82
CA PRO A 157 4.10 10.77 -12.25
C PRO A 157 4.45 12.27 -12.16
N GLU A 158 3.43 13.12 -12.07
CA GLU A 158 3.63 14.56 -11.89
C GLU A 158 4.58 14.83 -10.71
N ARG A 159 5.67 15.55 -11.00
CA ARG A 159 6.68 15.84 -9.99
C ARG A 159 6.19 16.96 -9.08
N SER A 160 6.22 16.69 -7.77
CA SER A 160 5.88 17.66 -6.73
C SER A 160 6.96 17.68 -5.66
N LEU A 161 7.30 18.89 -5.18
CA LEU A 161 8.17 19.07 -4.01
C LEU A 161 7.39 18.94 -2.69
N ASN A 162 6.06 18.90 -2.76
CA ASN A 162 5.17 19.00 -1.60
C ASN A 162 4.72 17.63 -1.07
N TYR A 163 4.82 16.58 -1.90
CA TYR A 163 4.35 15.24 -1.56
C TYR A 163 5.14 14.15 -2.29
N ASN A 164 5.08 12.94 -1.74
CA ASN A 164 5.71 11.77 -2.32
C ASN A 164 4.95 11.31 -3.58
N PRO A 165 5.62 10.87 -4.66
CA PRO A 165 4.96 10.34 -5.85
C PRO A 165 4.13 9.08 -5.51
N ILE A 166 3.06 8.86 -6.27
CA ILE A 166 2.19 7.67 -6.25
C ILE A 166 1.32 7.52 -4.99
N PHE A 167 1.87 7.69 -3.78
CA PHE A 167 1.12 7.59 -2.53
C PHE A 167 1.66 8.54 -1.46
N GLN A 168 0.77 8.94 -0.54
CA GLN A 168 1.11 9.85 0.57
C GLN A 168 0.85 9.26 1.95
N THR A 169 0.33 8.03 2.01
CA THR A 169 0.13 7.27 3.26
C THR A 169 0.83 5.93 3.19
N LEU A 170 1.32 5.48 4.34
CA LEU A 170 1.95 4.16 4.51
C LEU A 170 1.11 3.34 5.49
N PHE A 171 0.99 2.04 5.20
CA PHE A 171 0.38 1.07 6.08
C PHE A 171 1.31 -0.12 6.26
N ALA A 172 1.63 -0.45 7.51
CA ALA A 172 2.45 -1.60 7.85
C ALA A 172 1.75 -2.37 8.98
N LEU A 173 1.73 -3.70 8.85
CA LEU A 173 1.31 -4.58 9.93
C LEU A 173 2.52 -5.38 10.41
N GLU A 174 2.98 -5.06 11.61
CA GLU A 174 4.03 -5.81 12.28
C GLU A 174 3.41 -6.79 13.25
N THR A 175 3.73 -8.07 13.12
CA THR A 175 3.45 -9.04 14.18
C THR A 175 4.51 -8.88 15.25
N ALA A 176 4.10 -8.60 16.48
CA ALA A 176 5.01 -8.58 17.62
C ALA A 176 5.74 -9.94 17.71
N VAL A 177 7.07 -9.92 17.71
CA VAL A 177 7.86 -11.07 18.15
C VAL A 177 7.49 -11.28 19.61
N ARG A 178 6.96 -12.45 19.95
CA ARG A 178 6.70 -12.81 21.35
C ARG A 178 8.05 -12.84 22.05
N SER A 179 8.28 -11.89 22.97
CA SER A 179 9.32 -11.95 24.00
C SER A 179 8.86 -12.82 25.15
#